data_AF-A0A7S1RA39-F1
#
_entry.id   AF-A0A7S1RA39-F1
#
_cell.length_a   1.000
_cell.length_b   1.000
_cell.length_c   1.000
_cell.angle_alpha   90.00
_cell.angle_beta   90.00
_cell.angle_gamma   90.00
#
_symmetry.space_group_name_H-M   'P 1'
#
loop_
_entity.id
_entity.type
_entity.pdbx_description
1 polymer ?
#
loop_
_entity_poly.entity_id
_entity_poly.type
_entity_poly.pdbx_seq_one_letter_code
_entity_poly.pdbx_strand_id
1 'polypeptide(L)'
;RNLCPVIDPTGLVGCYRKRTQSAFAGRSGGEPGIFETALGKLGVLVCLDVEEDGLLQETAAQCRIIANPTHIPCAASGSWEIAVQSMQRRLEWWSCALGVSIVRCDLPPPG
;
A
#
# COMPACT_ATOMS: atom_id res chain seq x y z
N ARG A 1 -5.38 -6.14 14.95
CA ARG A 1 -5.09 -6.79 13.64
C ARG A 1 -5.33 -5.74 12.57
N ASN A 2 -4.34 -5.40 11.76
CA ASN A 2 -4.49 -4.42 10.69
C ASN A 2 -4.90 -5.16 9.40
N LEU A 3 -6.16 -5.01 9.01
CA LEU A 3 -6.83 -5.75 7.95
C LEU A 3 -7.42 -4.77 6.94
N CYS A 4 -7.29 -5.09 5.66
CA CYS A 4 -7.86 -4.34 4.54
C CYS A 4 -8.78 -5.27 3.75
N PRO A 5 -10.11 -5.20 3.96
CA PRO A 5 -11.09 -5.91 3.14
C PRO A 5 -11.11 -5.34 1.72
N VAL A 6 -11.15 -6.22 0.72
CA VAL A 6 -11.36 -5.86 -0.68
C VAL A 6 -12.77 -6.26 -1.07
N ILE A 7 -13.57 -5.29 -1.47
CA ILE A 7 -14.99 -5.44 -1.78
C ILE A 7 -15.21 -4.96 -3.20
N ASP A 8 -15.95 -5.74 -3.98
CA ASP A 8 -16.42 -5.40 -5.32
C ASP A 8 -17.96 -5.41 -5.35
N PRO A 9 -18.61 -5.12 -6.49
CA PRO A 9 -20.07 -5.13 -6.59
C PRO A 9 -20.75 -6.47 -6.26
N THR A 10 -20.01 -7.58 -6.25
CA THR A 10 -20.51 -8.93 -5.90
C THR A 10 -20.35 -9.23 -4.41
N GLY A 11 -19.54 -8.46 -3.69
CA GLY A 11 -19.34 -8.58 -2.26
C GLY A 11 -17.87 -8.63 -1.87
N LEU A 12 -17.57 -9.38 -0.80
CA LEU A 12 -16.21 -9.51 -0.27
C LEU A 12 -15.37 -10.42 -1.18
N VAL A 13 -14.35 -9.86 -1.82
CA VAL A 13 -13.37 -10.61 -2.61
C VAL A 13 -12.35 -11.28 -1.71
N GLY A 14 -11.92 -10.57 -0.65
CA GLY A 14 -10.97 -11.11 0.32
C GLY A 14 -10.49 -10.05 1.31
N CYS A 15 -9.48 -10.41 2.09
CA CYS A 15 -8.93 -9.51 3.09
C CYS A 15 -7.41 -9.65 3.19
N TYR A 16 -6.72 -8.54 2.99
CA TYR A 16 -5.27 -8.47 3.18
C TYR A 16 -4.94 -8.11 4.63
N ARG A 17 -3.92 -8.77 5.19
CA ARG A 17 -3.37 -8.43 6.52
C ARG A 17 -2.04 -7.72 6.33
N LYS A 18 -1.92 -6.50 6.88
CA LYS A 18 -0.69 -5.72 6.86
C LYS A 18 0.50 -6.55 7.35
N ARG A 19 1.60 -6.55 6.59
CA ARG A 19 2.79 -7.38 6.89
C ARG A 19 3.88 -6.63 7.66
N THR A 20 3.90 -5.30 7.62
CA THR A 20 4.86 -4.45 8.33
C THR A 20 4.14 -3.65 9.41
N GLN A 21 4.20 -4.11 10.67
CA GLN A 21 3.43 -3.49 11.76
C GLN A 21 3.94 -2.10 12.17
N SER A 22 5.25 -1.85 12.08
CA SER A 22 5.87 -0.55 12.32
C SER A 22 7.20 -0.45 11.56
N ALA A 23 7.77 0.75 11.42
CA ALA A 23 9.07 0.95 10.76
C ALA A 23 10.23 0.16 11.43
N PHE A 24 10.07 -0.24 12.70
CA PHE A 24 11.06 -0.99 13.46
C PHE A 24 10.66 -2.45 13.70
N ALA A 25 9.48 -2.86 13.24
CA ALA A 25 9.02 -4.23 13.41
C ALA A 25 9.45 -5.09 12.23
N GLY A 26 9.86 -6.33 12.51
CA GLY A 26 10.11 -7.32 11.47
C GLY A 26 8.84 -7.63 10.65
N ARG A 27 9.05 -8.09 9.42
CA ARG A 27 7.99 -8.53 8.52
C ARG A 27 7.24 -9.72 9.11
N SER A 28 5.93 -9.59 9.29
CA SER A 28 5.08 -10.76 9.57
C SER A 28 4.89 -11.58 8.29
N GLY A 29 4.95 -12.91 8.42
CA GLY A 29 4.63 -13.83 7.32
C GLY A 29 3.20 -13.64 6.79
N GLY A 30 2.95 -14.14 5.59
CA GLY A 30 1.67 -14.03 4.89
C GLY A 30 1.86 -13.99 3.39
N GLU A 31 0.79 -14.25 2.65
CA GLU A 31 0.80 -14.20 1.19
C GLU A 31 0.68 -12.75 0.69
N PRO A 32 1.15 -12.46 -0.53
CA PRO A 32 0.86 -11.22 -1.24
C PRO A 32 -0.63 -10.93 -1.29
N GLY A 33 -1.02 -9.67 -1.08
CA GLY A 33 -2.42 -9.24 -1.15
C GLY A 33 -2.89 -9.09 -2.59
N ILE A 34 -2.93 -10.18 -3.37
CA ILE A 34 -3.38 -10.18 -4.76
C ILE A 34 -4.83 -10.64 -4.84
N PHE A 35 -5.67 -9.86 -5.51
CA PHE A 35 -7.10 -10.12 -5.66
C PHE A 35 -7.49 -10.03 -7.14
N GLU A 36 -8.26 -11.00 -7.62
CA GLU A 36 -8.87 -10.92 -8.96
C GLU A 36 -10.04 -9.93 -8.91
N THR A 37 -10.05 -8.97 -9.82
CA THR A 37 -11.10 -7.95 -9.91
C THR A 37 -11.51 -7.73 -11.37
N ALA A 38 -12.59 -6.99 -11.61
CA ALA A 38 -12.99 -6.59 -12.97
C ALA A 38 -11.92 -5.75 -13.70
N LEU A 39 -10.95 -5.18 -12.98
CA LEU A 39 -9.82 -4.42 -13.53
C LEU A 39 -8.57 -5.32 -13.75
N GLY A 40 -8.69 -6.63 -13.53
CA GLY A 40 -7.59 -7.58 -13.47
C GLY A 40 -7.08 -7.77 -12.04
N LYS A 41 -5.85 -8.28 -11.91
CA LYS A 41 -5.21 -8.49 -10.61
C LYS A 41 -4.90 -7.16 -9.91
N LEU A 42 -5.48 -6.97 -8.73
CA LEU A 42 -5.22 -5.87 -7.82
C LEU A 42 -4.28 -6.33 -6.70
N GLY A 43 -3.14 -5.66 -6.54
CA GLY A 43 -2.30 -5.78 -5.36
C GLY A 43 -2.74 -4.83 -4.25
N VAL A 44 -2.63 -5.25 -2.99
CA VAL A 44 -2.88 -4.41 -1.81
C VAL A 44 -1.67 -4.44 -0.90
N LEU A 45 -1.14 -3.26 -0.58
CA LEU A 45 -0.10 -3.05 0.42
C LEU A 45 -0.60 -1.99 1.38
N VAL A 46 -0.66 -2.24 2.68
CA VAL A 46 -1.24 -1.28 3.64
C VAL A 46 -0.16 -0.38 4.21
N CYS A 47 -0.33 0.95 4.08
CA CYS A 47 0.57 1.96 4.65
C CYS A 47 2.05 1.61 4.37
N LEU A 48 2.86 1.40 5.42
CA LEU A 48 4.29 1.06 5.35
C LEU A 48 4.66 -0.18 4.52
N ASP A 49 3.71 -1.07 4.20
CA ASP A 49 4.03 -2.26 3.39
C ASP A 49 4.55 -1.87 1.99
N VAL A 50 4.12 -0.72 1.45
CA VAL A 50 4.60 -0.20 0.15
C VAL A 50 6.02 0.36 0.23
N GLU A 51 6.53 0.61 1.44
CA GLU A 51 7.88 1.12 1.65
C GLU A 51 8.91 -0.01 1.78
N GLU A 52 8.47 -1.24 2.01
CA GLU A 52 9.31 -2.42 2.02
C GLU A 52 9.51 -2.90 0.58
N ASP A 53 10.74 -2.72 0.06
CA ASP A 53 11.05 -2.99 -1.35
C ASP A 53 10.74 -4.44 -1.74
N GLY A 54 10.96 -5.41 -0.85
CA GLY A 54 10.65 -6.82 -1.09
C GLY A 54 9.16 -7.08 -1.30
N LEU A 55 8.30 -6.56 -0.43
CA LEU A 55 6.84 -6.65 -0.56
C LEU A 55 6.33 -5.95 -1.82
N LEU A 56 6.88 -4.77 -2.12
CA LEU A 56 6.51 -4.01 -3.31
C LEU A 56 6.86 -4.79 -4.58
N GLN A 57 8.08 -5.32 -4.69
CA GLN A 57 8.51 -6.14 -5.81
C GLN A 57 7.73 -7.45 -5.93
N GLU A 58 7.52 -8.16 -4.81
CA GLU A 58 6.74 -9.40 -4.74
C GLU A 58 5.31 -9.19 -5.25
N THR A 59 4.70 -8.06 -4.92
CA THR A 59 3.35 -7.68 -5.35
C THR A 59 3.34 -7.24 -6.81
N ALA A 60 4.27 -6.39 -7.22
CA ALA A 60 4.38 -5.87 -8.59
C ALA A 60 4.67 -6.96 -9.64
N ALA A 61 5.33 -8.06 -9.24
CA ALA A 61 5.53 -9.21 -10.11
C ALA A 61 4.22 -9.90 -10.52
N GLN A 62 3.11 -9.65 -9.82
CA GLN A 62 1.86 -10.38 -9.97
C GLN A 62 0.67 -9.53 -10.41
N CYS A 63 0.79 -8.20 -10.40
CA CYS A 63 -0.30 -7.29 -10.73
C CYS A 63 0.20 -6.03 -11.45
N ARG A 64 -0.73 -5.26 -12.03
CA ARG A 64 -0.42 -3.97 -12.67
C ARG A 64 -0.93 -2.77 -11.89
N ILE A 65 -1.82 -3.00 -10.93
CA ILE A 65 -2.41 -1.96 -10.09
C ILE A 65 -2.18 -2.36 -8.63
N ILE A 66 -1.61 -1.45 -7.84
CA ILE A 66 -1.40 -1.63 -6.41
C ILE A 66 -2.18 -0.54 -5.66
N ALA A 67 -3.13 -0.94 -4.82
CA ALA A 67 -3.78 -0.05 -3.88
C ALA A 67 -2.97 0.04 -2.58
N ASN A 68 -2.69 1.28 -2.16
CA ASN A 68 -2.05 1.59 -0.89
C ASN A 68 -2.98 2.46 -0.03
N PRO A 69 -3.92 1.85 0.72
CA PRO A 69 -4.62 2.58 1.77
C PRO A 69 -3.60 2.95 2.85
N THR A 70 -3.45 4.25 3.12
CA THR A 70 -2.45 4.75 4.06
C THR A 70 -3.03 5.83 4.97
N HIS A 71 -2.37 6.03 6.11
CA HIS A 71 -2.60 7.14 7.01
C HIS A 71 -1.25 7.59 7.55
N ILE A 72 -0.81 8.77 7.13
CA ILE A 72 0.41 9.39 7.65
C ILE A 72 0.00 10.27 8.84
N PRO A 73 0.44 9.95 10.07
CA PRO A 73 0.10 10.76 11.22
C PRO A 73 0.71 12.16 11.08
N CYS A 74 -0.04 13.20 11.46
CA CYS A 74 0.52 14.54 11.61
C CYS A 74 1.29 14.58 12.93
N ALA A 75 2.63 14.60 12.86
CA ALA A 75 3.46 14.70 14.04
C ALA A 75 3.46 16.14 14.57
N ALA A 76 3.60 16.32 15.88
CA ALA A 76 3.86 17.64 16.47
C ALA A 76 5.17 18.28 15.98
N SER A 77 6.08 17.47 15.42
CA SER A 77 7.36 17.87 14.84
C SER A 77 7.52 17.25 13.45
N GLY A 78 7.04 17.95 12.42
CA GLY A 78 7.22 17.56 11.02
C GLY A 78 6.01 17.95 10.17
N SER A 79 6.27 18.38 8.93
CA SER A 79 5.20 18.71 7.97
C SER A 79 4.70 17.44 7.30
N TRP A 80 3.41 17.13 7.46
CA TRP A 80 2.73 16.03 6.78
C TRP A 80 2.96 16.06 5.26
N GLU A 81 3.00 17.27 4.69
CA GLU A 81 3.26 17.53 3.27
C GLU A 81 4.63 17.01 2.83
N ILE A 82 5.66 17.16 3.67
CA ILE A 82 7.01 16.67 3.37
C ILE A 82 7.02 15.15 3.32
N ALA A 83 6.33 14.49 4.26
CA ALA A 83 6.22 13.04 4.28
C ALA A 83 5.48 12.50 3.03
N VAL A 84 4.37 13.16 2.64
CA VAL A 84 3.64 12.82 1.42
C VAL A 84 4.52 13.02 0.17
N GLN A 85 5.18 14.17 0.03
CA GLN A 85 6.04 14.47 -1.13
C GLN A 85 7.28 13.56 -1.23
N SER A 86 7.86 13.18 -0.08
CA SER A 86 8.95 12.21 -0.04
C SER A 86 8.48 10.87 -0.60
N MET A 87 7.32 10.40 -0.15
CA MET A 87 6.82 9.10 -0.56
C MET A 87 6.27 9.10 -2.00
N GLN A 88 5.66 10.18 -2.45
CA GLN A 88 5.24 10.34 -3.85
C GLN A 88 6.42 10.14 -4.80
N ARG A 89 7.57 10.80 -4.57
CA ARG A 89 8.76 10.66 -5.42
C ARG A 89 9.30 9.23 -5.44
N ARG A 90 9.33 8.56 -4.28
CA ARG A 90 9.77 7.16 -4.16
C ARG A 90 8.84 6.23 -4.94
N LEU A 91 7.53 6.38 -4.79
CA LEU A 91 6.54 5.53 -5.44
C LEU A 91 6.43 5.80 -6.94
N GLU A 92 6.64 7.05 -7.38
CA GLU A 92 6.73 7.39 -8.80
C GLU A 92 7.91 6.68 -9.47
N TRP A 93 9.08 6.68 -8.82
CA TRP A 93 10.24 5.94 -9.32
C TRP A 93 9.94 4.43 -9.43
N TRP A 94 9.35 3.84 -8.40
CA TRP A 94 8.98 2.41 -8.40
C TRP A 94 7.91 2.08 -9.44
N SER A 95 6.92 2.95 -9.62
CA SER A 95 5.87 2.82 -10.63
C SER A 95 6.48 2.72 -12.03
N CYS A 96 7.42 3.62 -12.35
CA CYS A 96 8.17 3.57 -13.61
C CYS A 96 9.05 2.33 -13.73
N ALA A 97 9.83 2.02 -12.68
CA ALA A 97 10.80 0.93 -12.70
C ALA A 97 10.16 -0.45 -12.87
N LEU A 98 8.98 -0.67 -12.31
CA LEU A 98 8.29 -1.97 -12.32
C LEU A 98 7.11 -2.02 -13.30
N GLY A 99 6.73 -0.90 -13.91
CA GLY A 99 5.60 -0.84 -14.83
C GLY A 99 4.27 -1.20 -14.15
N VAL A 100 4.04 -0.63 -12.96
CA VAL A 100 2.80 -0.78 -12.18
C VAL A 100 2.24 0.60 -11.81
N SER A 101 0.92 0.71 -11.70
CA SER A 101 0.25 1.91 -11.18
C SER A 101 0.02 1.75 -9.68
N ILE A 102 0.56 2.68 -8.88
CA ILE A 102 0.38 2.68 -7.43
C ILE A 102 -0.63 3.77 -7.08
N VAL A 103 -1.78 3.37 -6.53
CA VAL A 103 -2.87 4.26 -6.12
C VAL A 103 -2.85 4.39 -4.60
N ARG A 104 -2.54 5.58 -4.11
CA ARG A 104 -2.40 5.85 -2.67
C ARG A 104 -3.45 6.83 -2.18
N CYS A 105 -3.94 6.65 -0.95
CA CYS A 105 -4.87 7.57 -0.30
C CYS A 105 -4.14 8.41 0.76
N ASP A 106 -3.77 9.64 0.40
CA ASP A 106 -3.07 10.58 1.27
C ASP A 106 -4.01 11.66 1.81
N LEU A 107 -5.11 11.26 2.46
CA LEU A 107 -5.95 12.24 3.12
C LEU A 107 -5.21 12.84 4.32
N PRO A 108 -5.18 14.18 4.48
CA PRO A 108 -4.70 14.77 5.71
C PRO A 108 -5.59 14.31 6.88
N PRO A 109 -5.05 14.19 8.10
CA PRO A 109 -5.89 13.90 9.26
C PRO A 109 -6.97 14.96 9.42
N PRO A 110 -8.17 14.60 9.90
CA PRO A 110 -9.20 15.58 10.22
C PRO A 110 -8.64 16.59 11.24
N GLY A 111 -8.83 17.88 10.94
CA GLY A 111 -8.47 18.98 11.83
C GLY A 111 -9.36 19.09 13.04
#